data_AF-A0A5J5GLW2-F1
#
_entry.id   AF-A0A5J5GLW2-F1
#
_cell.length_a   1.000
_cell.length_b   1.000
_cell.length_c   1.000
_cell.angle_alpha   90.00
_cell.angle_beta   90.00
_cell.angle_gamma   90.00
#
_symmetry.space_group_name_H-M   'P 1'
#
loop_
_entity.id
_entity.type
_entity.pdbx_description
1 polymer ?
#
loop_
_entity_poly.entity_id
_entity_poly.type
_entity_poly.pdbx_seq_one_letter_code
_entity_poly.pdbx_strand_id
1 'polypeptide(L)'
;MIVSFGREHIDALSDWGETLVSRGKVHALRDLDGFVYIYPDEPAGFILYRIEDRECEIVLLESRREGQGVGAELIATVLDRAREKHCLRVWLITSNDNIKAIRYYQKRGFDLAAVHRHAITEARKLKPSIPLIGLDGIEIKHEIEFEYKLEPL
;
A
#
# COMPACT_ATOMS: atom_id res chain seq x y z
N MET A 1 2.31 -15.37 -12.43
CA MET A 1 1.26 -15.97 -11.58
C MET A 1 1.25 -15.23 -10.26
N ILE A 2 0.07 -15.00 -9.68
CA ILE A 2 -0.06 -14.43 -8.34
C ILE A 2 -0.19 -15.57 -7.34
N VAL A 3 0.61 -15.52 -6.28
CA VAL A 3 0.51 -16.46 -5.16
C VAL A 3 0.32 -15.69 -3.86
N SER A 4 -0.57 -16.18 -2.99
CA SER A 4 -0.60 -15.73 -1.61
C SER A 4 0.65 -16.20 -0.92
N PHE A 5 1.31 -15.33 -0.17
CA PHE A 5 2.46 -15.73 0.64
C PHE A 5 2.19 -15.43 2.10
N GLY A 6 2.65 -16.35 2.96
CA GLY A 6 2.72 -16.13 4.39
C GLY A 6 3.99 -15.38 4.77
N ARG A 7 4.23 -15.25 6.08
CA ARG A 7 5.23 -14.39 6.72
C ARG A 7 6.69 -14.55 6.28
N GLU A 8 7.02 -15.54 5.46
CA GLU A 8 8.39 -16.03 5.20
C GLU A 8 9.07 -15.44 3.96
N HIS A 9 8.39 -14.58 3.18
CA HIS A 9 8.90 -14.08 1.90
C HIS A 9 9.09 -12.55 1.82
N ILE A 10 8.86 -11.81 2.91
CA ILE A 10 8.88 -10.34 2.89
C ILE A 10 10.30 -9.77 2.85
N ASP A 11 11.24 -10.40 3.57
CA ASP A 11 12.60 -9.90 3.72
C ASP A 11 13.39 -9.88 2.40
N ALA A 12 13.00 -10.70 1.42
CA ALA A 12 13.61 -10.73 0.10
C ALA A 12 13.11 -9.62 -0.83
N LEU A 13 12.03 -8.93 -0.45
CA LEU A 13 11.24 -8.14 -1.40
C LEU A 13 11.25 -6.63 -1.18
N SER A 14 11.55 -6.14 0.03
CA SER A 14 11.25 -4.74 0.41
C SER A 14 12.44 -3.96 0.98
N ASP A 15 12.76 -2.81 0.38
CA ASP A 15 13.71 -1.83 0.92
C ASP A 15 13.09 -0.94 2.03
N TRP A 16 11.81 -1.15 2.38
CA TRP A 16 11.07 -0.30 3.32
C TRP A 16 11.40 -0.57 4.81
N GLY A 17 12.25 -1.57 5.07
CA GLY A 17 12.60 -2.07 6.40
C GLY A 17 11.47 -2.90 7.03
N GLU A 18 11.60 -3.23 8.31
CA GLU A 18 10.68 -4.16 8.99
C GLU A 18 9.29 -3.57 9.28
N THR A 19 9.16 -2.24 9.26
CA THR A 19 7.96 -1.54 9.70
C THR A 19 7.56 -0.38 8.81
N LEU A 20 6.25 -0.18 8.64
CA LEU A 20 5.63 1.00 8.06
C LEU A 20 4.74 1.71 9.08
N VAL A 21 4.47 2.99 8.84
CA VAL A 21 3.54 3.78 9.65
C VAL A 21 2.51 4.39 8.71
N SER A 22 1.23 4.14 8.98
CA SER A 22 0.11 4.78 8.30
C SER A 22 -0.96 5.12 9.33
N ARG A 23 -1.60 6.30 9.21
CA ARG A 23 -2.65 6.77 10.13
C ARG A 23 -2.24 6.70 11.61
N GLY A 24 -0.95 6.88 11.90
CA GLY A 24 -0.38 6.84 13.25
C GLY A 24 -0.23 5.43 13.86
N LYS A 25 -0.52 4.36 13.11
CA LYS A 25 -0.33 2.97 13.54
C LYS A 25 0.96 2.42 12.95
N VAL A 26 1.73 1.69 13.76
CA VAL A 26 2.93 0.99 13.29
C VAL A 26 2.53 -0.41 12.81
N HIS A 27 2.98 -0.76 11.62
CA HIS A 27 2.76 -2.05 10.98
C HIS A 27 4.07 -2.80 10.89
N ALA A 28 4.20 -3.93 11.58
CA ALA A 28 5.27 -4.87 11.28
C ALA A 28 4.92 -5.60 9.98
N LEU A 29 5.76 -5.47 8.95
CA LEU A 29 5.42 -5.98 7.61
C LEU A 29 5.19 -7.49 7.62
N ARG A 30 5.98 -8.23 8.41
CA ARG A 30 5.85 -9.69 8.63
C ARG A 30 4.51 -10.15 9.18
N ASP A 31 3.73 -9.25 9.76
CA ASP A 31 2.42 -9.58 10.34
C ASP A 31 1.26 -9.31 9.37
N LEU A 32 1.55 -8.79 8.17
CA LEU A 32 0.55 -8.48 7.14
C LEU A 32 0.29 -9.67 6.22
N ASP A 33 -0.93 -9.76 5.71
CA ASP A 33 -1.27 -10.67 4.61
C ASP A 33 -0.75 -10.11 3.29
N GLY A 34 -0.43 -10.97 2.33
CA GLY A 34 0.11 -10.49 1.06
C GLY A 34 -0.02 -11.42 -0.14
N PHE A 35 0.14 -10.81 -1.32
CA PHE A 35 0.23 -11.49 -2.59
C PHE A 35 1.47 -11.05 -3.35
N VAL A 36 2.17 -12.00 -3.96
CA VAL A 36 3.35 -11.73 -4.79
C VAL A 36 3.03 -12.12 -6.23
N TYR A 37 3.44 -11.26 -7.14
CA TYR A 37 3.42 -11.55 -8.56
C TYR A 37 4.77 -12.15 -8.95
N ILE A 38 4.75 -13.36 -9.50
CA ILE A 38 5.96 -14.07 -9.92
C ILE A 38 5.94 -14.24 -11.44
N TYR A 39 6.97 -13.73 -12.10
CA TYR A 39 7.34 -14.15 -13.46
C TYR A 39 8.07 -15.50 -13.39
N PRO A 40 8.17 -16.27 -14.49
CA PRO A 40 8.81 -17.59 -14.48
C PRO A 40 10.18 -17.64 -13.77
N ASP A 41 10.93 -16.54 -13.82
CA ASP A 41 12.32 -16.50 -13.37
C ASP A 41 12.53 -15.65 -12.10
N GLU A 42 11.57 -14.79 -11.70
CA GLU A 42 11.74 -13.89 -10.55
C GLU A 42 10.43 -13.27 -10.00
N PRO A 43 10.41 -12.85 -8.72
CA PRO A 43 9.36 -11.99 -8.18
C PRO A 43 9.32 -10.61 -8.88
N ALA A 44 8.16 -10.24 -9.41
CA ALA A 44 7.94 -9.00 -10.17
C ALA A 44 7.38 -7.85 -9.32
N GLY A 45 6.72 -8.18 -8.21
CA GLY A 45 6.08 -7.22 -7.32
C GLY A 45 5.28 -7.91 -6.23
N PHE A 46 4.89 -7.18 -5.20
CA PHE A 46 4.10 -7.69 -4.09
C PHE A 46 3.19 -6.61 -3.51
N ILE A 47 2.15 -7.06 -2.82
CA ILE A 47 1.20 -6.21 -2.12
C ILE A 47 0.98 -6.78 -0.72
N LEU A 48 1.02 -5.92 0.29
CA LEU A 48 0.71 -6.24 1.68
C LEU A 48 -0.53 -5.47 2.10
N TYR A 49 -1.44 -6.15 2.77
CA TYR A 49 -2.69 -5.57 3.23
C TYR A 49 -3.06 -6.10 4.62
N ARG A 50 -3.99 -5.41 5.27
CA ARG A 50 -4.69 -5.93 6.45
C ARG A 50 -6.18 -5.64 6.36
N ILE A 51 -6.96 -6.45 7.04
CA ILE A 51 -8.41 -6.26 7.15
C ILE A 51 -8.76 -6.07 8.64
N GLU A 52 -9.45 -4.98 8.94
CA GLU A 52 -9.86 -4.59 10.28
C GLU A 52 -11.20 -3.84 10.16
N ASP A 53 -12.19 -4.15 11.00
CA ASP A 53 -13.49 -3.47 11.02
C ASP A 53 -14.22 -3.36 9.66
N ARG A 54 -14.12 -4.42 8.83
CA ARG A 54 -14.66 -4.47 7.45
C ARG A 54 -14.03 -3.44 6.50
N GLU A 55 -12.82 -2.98 6.78
CA GLU A 55 -12.03 -2.19 5.86
C GLU A 55 -10.73 -2.93 5.53
N CYS A 56 -10.32 -2.88 4.26
CA CYS A 56 -9.06 -3.43 3.82
C CYS A 56 -8.08 -2.28 3.55
N GLU A 57 -6.98 -2.21 4.30
CA GLU A 57 -5.90 -1.27 4.02
C GLU A 57 -4.82 -1.95 3.19
N ILE A 58 -4.50 -1.42 2.01
CA ILE A 58 -3.26 -1.73 1.30
C ILE A 58 -2.15 -0.92 1.98
N VAL A 59 -1.32 -1.60 2.77
CA VAL A 59 -0.24 -0.97 3.55
C VAL A 59 0.99 -0.73 2.67
N LEU A 60 1.29 -1.67 1.77
CA LEU A 60 2.43 -1.59 0.87
C LEU A 60 2.09 -2.20 -0.49
N LEU A 61 2.45 -1.50 -1.56
CA LEU A 61 2.45 -2.03 -2.92
C LEU A 61 3.77 -1.66 -3.56
N GLU A 62 4.49 -2.68 -4.02
CA GLU A 62 5.74 -2.51 -4.74
C GLU A 62 5.74 -3.34 -6.02
N SER A 63 6.18 -2.72 -7.11
CA SER A 63 6.25 -3.35 -8.44
C SER A 63 7.57 -2.94 -9.09
N ARG A 64 8.44 -3.92 -9.36
CA ARG A 64 9.80 -3.68 -9.86
C ARG A 64 9.83 -3.38 -11.37
N ARG A 65 8.74 -3.67 -12.08
CA ARG A 65 8.60 -3.41 -13.52
C ARG A 65 7.41 -2.49 -13.79
N GLU A 66 7.68 -1.21 -14.03
CA GLU A 66 6.66 -0.25 -14.44
C GLU A 66 6.07 -0.63 -15.82
N GLY A 67 4.80 -0.31 -16.05
CA GLY A 67 4.17 -0.46 -17.37
C GLY A 67 3.75 -1.88 -17.77
N GLN A 68 3.98 -2.89 -16.95
CA GLN A 68 3.64 -4.30 -17.25
C GLN A 68 2.37 -4.82 -16.58
N GLY A 69 1.57 -3.96 -15.96
CA GLY A 69 0.30 -4.36 -15.35
C GLY A 69 0.39 -5.05 -13.97
N VAL A 70 1.58 -5.45 -13.52
CA VAL A 70 1.81 -6.16 -12.23
C VAL A 70 1.07 -5.52 -11.05
N GLY A 71 1.30 -4.23 -10.78
CA GLY A 71 0.63 -3.56 -9.66
C GLY A 71 -0.90 -3.49 -9.82
N ALA A 72 -1.42 -3.46 -11.06
CA ALA A 72 -2.86 -3.45 -11.30
C ALA A 72 -3.48 -4.82 -10.99
N GLU A 73 -2.82 -5.91 -11.37
CA GLU A 73 -3.28 -7.27 -11.06
C GLU A 73 -3.20 -7.57 -9.54
N LEU A 74 -2.15 -7.08 -8.86
CA LEU A 74 -2.04 -7.18 -7.41
C LEU A 74 -3.16 -6.43 -6.68
N ILE A 75 -3.48 -5.19 -7.11
CA ILE A 75 -4.62 -4.44 -6.59
C ILE A 75 -5.93 -5.18 -6.84
N ALA A 76 -6.16 -5.68 -8.05
CA ALA A 76 -7.37 -6.43 -8.38
C ALA A 76 -7.55 -7.65 -7.46
N THR A 77 -6.46 -8.37 -7.20
CA THR A 77 -6.46 -9.52 -6.29
C THR A 77 -6.86 -9.11 -4.85
N VAL A 78 -6.37 -7.96 -4.36
CA VAL A 78 -6.77 -7.44 -3.04
C VAL A 78 -8.22 -6.97 -3.02
N LEU A 79 -8.71 -6.34 -4.10
CA LEU A 79 -10.13 -5.97 -4.21
C LEU A 79 -11.03 -7.20 -4.12
N ASP A 80 -10.70 -8.28 -4.82
CA ASP A 80 -11.47 -9.53 -4.78
C ASP A 80 -11.42 -10.17 -3.38
N ARG A 81 -10.24 -10.23 -2.76
CA ARG A 81 -10.11 -10.68 -1.37
C ARG A 81 -10.93 -9.83 -0.40
N ALA A 82 -10.97 -8.52 -0.57
CA ALA A 82 -11.74 -7.64 0.29
C ALA A 82 -13.25 -7.86 0.12
N ARG A 83 -13.73 -8.11 -1.12
CA ARG A 83 -15.12 -8.51 -1.40
C ARG A 83 -15.48 -9.84 -0.74
N GLU A 84 -14.62 -10.85 -0.87
CA GLU A 84 -14.79 -12.16 -0.20
C GLU A 84 -14.91 -12.04 1.32
N LYS A 85 -14.23 -11.05 1.90
CA LYS A 85 -14.27 -10.74 3.34
C LYS A 85 -15.36 -9.74 3.73
N HIS A 86 -16.27 -9.41 2.81
CA HIS A 86 -17.38 -8.48 3.02
C HIS A 86 -16.94 -7.10 3.53
N CYS A 87 -15.76 -6.65 3.08
CA CYS A 87 -15.27 -5.31 3.36
C CYS A 87 -16.15 -4.28 2.66
N LEU A 88 -16.27 -3.09 3.26
CA LEU A 88 -17.00 -1.95 2.70
C LEU A 88 -16.12 -1.11 1.77
N ARG A 89 -14.81 -1.12 1.98
CA ARG A 89 -13.84 -0.41 1.16
C ARG A 89 -12.48 -1.06 1.18
N VAL A 90 -11.70 -0.75 0.15
CA VAL A 90 -10.24 -0.90 0.14
C VAL A 90 -9.63 0.49 0.12
N TRP A 91 -8.69 0.77 1.00
CA TRP A 91 -8.07 2.10 1.11
C TRP A 91 -6.57 2.01 1.28
N LEU A 92 -5.89 3.14 1.14
CA LEU A 92 -4.44 3.23 1.28
C LEU A 92 -4.01 4.65 1.62
N ILE A 93 -2.78 4.76 2.12
CA ILE A 93 -2.07 6.03 2.27
C ILE A 93 -0.95 6.13 1.24
N THR A 94 -0.79 7.32 0.67
CA THR A 94 0.46 7.73 0.03
C THR A 94 0.92 9.05 0.60
N SER A 95 2.20 9.37 0.47
CA SER A 95 2.75 10.63 0.93
C SER A 95 2.48 11.76 -0.07
N ASN A 96 2.41 13.00 0.41
CA ASN A 96 2.07 14.16 -0.41
C ASN A 96 3.04 14.45 -1.58
N ASP A 97 4.28 13.97 -1.49
CA ASP A 97 5.29 14.10 -2.54
C ASP A 97 5.11 13.06 -3.66
N ASN A 98 4.39 11.96 -3.41
CA ASN A 98 4.31 10.84 -4.35
C ASN A 98 3.24 11.06 -5.43
N ILE A 99 3.49 12.06 -6.28
CA ILE A 99 2.61 12.47 -7.38
C ILE A 99 2.34 11.29 -8.34
N LYS A 100 3.34 10.43 -8.56
CA LYS A 100 3.20 9.22 -9.38
C LYS A 100 2.16 8.27 -8.79
N ALA A 101 2.22 7.98 -7.49
CA ALA A 101 1.23 7.13 -6.81
C ALA A 101 -0.16 7.78 -6.79
N ILE A 102 -0.25 9.09 -6.50
CA ILE A 102 -1.51 9.84 -6.53
C ILE A 102 -2.20 9.71 -7.90
N ARG A 103 -1.45 9.90 -8.99
CA ARG A 103 -1.98 9.67 -10.35
C ARG A 103 -2.34 8.20 -10.58
N TYR A 104 -1.51 7.29 -10.10
CA TYR A 104 -1.66 5.86 -10.31
C TYR A 104 -2.96 5.30 -9.73
N TYR A 105 -3.31 5.69 -8.51
CA TYR A 105 -4.51 5.22 -7.81
C TYR A 105 -5.79 5.84 -8.37
N GLN A 106 -5.79 7.14 -8.66
CA GLN A 106 -6.93 7.81 -9.30
C GLN A 106 -7.29 7.16 -10.65
N LYS A 107 -6.29 6.82 -11.47
CA LYS A 107 -6.52 6.12 -12.75
C LYS A 107 -7.11 4.72 -12.60
N ARG A 108 -7.14 4.15 -11.39
CA ARG A 108 -7.64 2.80 -11.08
C ARG A 108 -8.93 2.81 -10.27
N GLY A 109 -9.61 3.97 -10.22
CA GLY A 109 -10.92 4.09 -9.58
C GLY A 109 -10.88 4.31 -8.08
N PHE A 110 -9.70 4.53 -7.48
CA PHE A 110 -9.63 5.05 -6.13
C PHE A 110 -9.94 6.55 -6.14
N ASP A 111 -10.79 6.97 -5.21
CA ASP A 111 -11.13 8.39 -4.99
C ASP A 111 -10.39 8.94 -3.78
N LEU A 112 -10.16 10.25 -3.77
CA LEU A 112 -9.53 10.94 -2.63
C LEU A 112 -10.50 10.94 -1.44
N ALA A 113 -10.14 10.26 -0.36
CA ALA A 113 -10.98 10.17 0.84
C ALA A 113 -10.65 11.28 1.85
N ALA A 114 -9.36 11.53 2.09
CA ALA A 114 -8.91 12.50 3.09
C ALA A 114 -7.47 12.98 2.88
N VAL A 115 -7.15 14.13 3.47
CA VAL A 115 -5.79 14.64 3.61
C VAL A 115 -5.48 14.81 5.09
N HIS A 116 -4.50 14.06 5.58
CA HIS A 116 -4.09 14.10 6.98
C HIS A 116 -2.85 14.97 7.12
N ARG A 117 -3.09 16.26 7.37
CA ARG A 117 -2.02 17.25 7.50
C ARG A 117 -1.10 16.89 8.66
N HIS A 118 0.19 17.04 8.42
CA HIS A 118 1.29 16.75 9.35
C HIS A 118 1.36 15.30 9.87
N ALA A 119 0.58 14.36 9.34
CA ALA A 119 0.57 12.98 9.80
C ALA A 119 1.95 12.30 9.64
N ILE A 120 2.70 12.60 8.57
CA ILE A 120 4.06 12.05 8.40
C ILE A 120 5.07 12.73 9.35
N THR A 121 4.85 14.00 9.71
CA THR A 121 5.62 14.67 10.76
C THR A 121 5.47 13.93 12.09
N GLU A 122 4.25 13.50 12.43
CA GLU A 122 4.00 12.70 13.63
C GLU A 122 4.52 11.27 13.48
N ALA A 123 4.36 10.64 12.31
CA ALA A 123 4.88 9.31 12.03
C ALA A 123 6.40 9.22 12.21
N ARG A 124 7.15 10.29 11.93
CA ARG A 124 8.61 10.36 12.20
C ARG A 124 8.96 10.19 13.68
N LYS A 125 8.08 10.54 14.60
CA LYS A 125 8.33 10.30 16.04
C LYS A 125 8.33 8.80 16.35
N LEU A 126 7.54 8.02 15.61
CA LEU A 126 7.46 6.55 15.72
C LEU A 126 8.53 5.85 14.87
N LYS A 127 8.81 6.38 13.68
CA LYS A 127 9.83 5.87 12.75
C LYS A 127 10.74 7.02 12.28
N PRO A 128 11.78 7.35 13.06
CA PRO A 128 12.69 8.46 12.74
C PRO A 128 13.44 8.31 11.42
N SER A 129 13.49 7.10 10.86
CA SER A 129 14.12 6.83 9.56
C SER A 129 13.32 7.35 8.37
N ILE A 130 12.09 7.85 8.54
CA ILE A 130 11.33 8.47 7.45
C ILE A 130 12.03 9.78 7.01
N PRO A 131 12.48 9.92 5.76
CA PRO A 131 13.27 11.07 5.31
C PRO A 131 12.44 12.36 5.34
N LEU A 132 13.09 13.52 5.54
CA LEU A 132 12.42 14.83 5.54
C LEU A 132 11.97 15.24 4.12
N ILE A 133 12.82 14.99 3.14
CA ILE A 133 12.59 15.29 1.73
C ILE A 133 12.39 13.98 0.97
N GLY A 134 11.34 13.92 0.15
CA GLY A 134 10.97 12.76 -0.63
C GLY A 134 11.24 12.95 -2.12
N LEU A 135 10.32 12.43 -2.92
CA LEU A 135 10.35 12.50 -4.36
C LEU A 135 10.29 13.97 -4.83
N ASP A 136 10.99 14.23 -5.94
CA ASP A 136 11.01 15.52 -6.62
C ASP A 136 11.43 16.71 -5.73
N GLY A 137 12.19 16.45 -4.65
CA GLY A 137 12.65 17.48 -3.71
C GLY A 137 11.55 18.04 -2.82
N ILE A 138 10.40 17.38 -2.73
CA ILE A 138 9.24 17.83 -1.95
C ILE A 138 9.36 17.36 -0.51
N GLU A 139 9.09 18.24 0.45
CA GLU A 139 9.03 17.88 1.87
C GLU A 139 7.86 16.94 2.15
N ILE A 140 8.15 15.81 2.82
CA ILE A 140 7.15 14.81 3.16
C ILE A 140 6.50 15.18 4.49
N LYS A 141 5.26 15.66 4.48
CA LYS A 141 4.58 16.12 5.68
C LYS A 141 3.23 15.47 5.90
N HIS A 142 2.55 15.06 4.84
CA HIS A 142 1.14 14.72 4.88
C HIS A 142 0.89 13.35 4.30
N GLU A 143 -0.09 12.67 4.88
CA GLU A 143 -0.67 11.47 4.29
C GLU A 143 -1.86 11.89 3.42
N ILE A 144 -1.95 11.30 2.23
CA ILE A 144 -3.08 11.41 1.32
C ILE A 144 -3.77 10.05 1.31
N GLU A 145 -5.02 10.02 1.75
CA GLU A 145 -5.83 8.81 1.82
C GLU A 145 -6.67 8.66 0.56
N PHE A 146 -6.58 7.50 -0.05
CA PHE A 146 -7.40 7.09 -1.19
C PHE A 146 -8.27 5.90 -0.80
N GLU A 147 -9.48 5.84 -1.34
CA GLU A 147 -10.41 4.74 -1.12
C GLU A 147 -11.05 4.23 -2.41
N TYR A 148 -11.35 2.94 -2.42
CA TYR A 148 -12.18 2.26 -3.40
C TYR A 148 -13.36 1.67 -2.64
N LYS A 149 -14.56 2.23 -2.83
CA LYS A 149 -15.77 1.70 -2.21
C LYS A 149 -16.16 0.39 -2.86
N LEU A 150 -16.38 -0.63 -2.05
CA LEU A 150 -16.90 -1.91 -2.51
C LEU A 150 -18.42 -1.82 -2.43
N GLU A 151 -19.09 -1.93 -3.57
CA GLU A 151 -20.55 -1.96 -3.58
C GLU A 151 -21.04 -3.17 -2.77
N PRO A 152 -22.10 -3.01 -1.96
CA PRO A 152 -22.75 -4.16 -1.34
C PRO A 152 -23.24 -5.09 -2.44
N LEU A 153 -22.91 -6.38 -2.34
CA LEU A 153 -23.59 -7.44 -3.10
C LEU A 153 -25.09 -7.47 -2.77
#